data_AF-A0A225V9D0-F1
#
_entry.id   AF-A0A225V9D0-F1
#
_cell.length_a   1.000
_cell.length_b   1.000
_cell.length_c   1.000
_cell.angle_alpha   90.00
_cell.angle_beta   90.00
_cell.angle_gamma   90.00
#
_symmetry.space_group_name_H-M   'P 1'
#
loop_
_entity.id
_entity.type
_entity.pdbx_description
1 polymer ?
#
loop_
_entity_poly.entity_id
_entity_poly.type
_entity_poly.pdbx_seq_one_letter_code
_entity_poly.pdbx_strand_id
1 'polypeptide(L)'
;MEADAQKRIPDGLRWDDLRQDVRMLMITGLTYEETLKLLRGGDPIHHLLSGYMVQLMLAQMIDGGTLDLTPWSKYVPESNYLDAERIWTGIRVVDGRGLEKWLSLDKCDRKLQKLQKLRDVAAEVEMINGTLSKSSYD
;
A
#
# COMPACT_ATOMS: atom_id res chain seq x y z
N MET A 1 6.36 -14.08 7.07
CA MET A 1 4.98 -14.11 7.61
C MET A 1 4.46 -12.67 7.72
N GLU A 2 3.15 -12.40 7.84
CA GLU A 2 2.62 -11.02 7.92
C GLU A 2 3.29 -10.17 9.02
N ALA A 3 3.57 -10.77 10.18
CA ALA A 3 4.30 -10.12 11.26
C ALA A 3 5.68 -9.57 10.83
N ASP A 4 6.36 -10.24 9.90
CA ASP A 4 7.66 -9.78 9.37
C ASP A 4 7.48 -8.66 8.34
N ALA A 5 6.39 -8.67 7.58
CA ALA A 5 6.02 -7.57 6.70
C ALA A 5 5.69 -6.31 7.51
N GLN A 6 4.95 -6.45 8.60
CA GLN A 6 4.58 -5.33 9.47
C GLN A 6 5.80 -4.65 10.11
N LYS A 7 6.83 -5.40 10.48
CA LYS A 7 8.11 -4.86 10.99
C LYS A 7 8.89 -4.02 9.97
N ARG A 8 8.56 -4.13 8.68
CA ARG A 8 9.24 -3.44 7.57
C ARG A 8 8.45 -2.24 7.05
N ILE A 9 7.35 -1.88 7.71
CA ILE A 9 6.59 -0.67 7.38
C ILE A 9 7.43 0.55 7.79
N PRO A 10 7.52 1.59 6.95
CA PRO A 10 8.14 2.85 7.33
C PRO A 10 7.49 3.48 8.57
N ASP A 11 8.31 4.11 9.42
CA ASP A 11 7.84 4.79 10.62
C ASP A 11 6.69 5.78 10.33
N GLY A 12 5.66 5.75 11.17
CA GLY A 12 4.48 6.61 11.07
C GLY A 12 3.41 6.16 10.07
N LEU A 13 3.66 5.11 9.29
CA LEU A 13 2.60 4.38 8.57
C LEU A 13 2.06 3.23 9.42
N ARG A 14 0.76 2.94 9.26
CA ARG A 14 0.12 1.76 9.86
C ARG A 14 -0.13 0.73 8.77
N TRP A 15 -0.15 -0.55 9.14
CA TRP A 15 -0.47 -1.65 8.21
C TRP A 15 -1.81 -1.44 7.52
N ASP A 16 -2.84 -1.06 8.28
CA ASP A 16 -4.20 -0.84 7.76
C ASP A 16 -4.32 0.43 6.89
N ASP A 17 -3.32 1.32 6.92
CA ASP A 17 -3.28 2.47 6.00
C ASP A 17 -2.83 2.04 4.60
N LEU A 18 -2.16 0.88 4.46
CA LEU A 18 -1.60 0.40 3.20
C LEU A 18 -2.67 -0.21 2.30
N ARG A 19 -2.60 0.11 1.01
CA ARG A 19 -3.42 -0.56 -0.01
C ARG A 19 -3.15 -2.07 0.00
N GLN A 20 -4.18 -2.86 -0.29
CA GLN A 20 -4.12 -4.32 -0.16
C GLN A 20 -2.99 -4.95 -1.00
N ASP A 21 -2.77 -4.49 -2.24
CA ASP A 21 -1.69 -4.99 -3.09
C ASP A 21 -0.29 -4.71 -2.51
N VAL A 22 -0.11 -3.56 -1.83
CA VAL A 22 1.12 -3.25 -1.10
C VAL A 22 1.35 -4.26 0.03
N ARG A 23 0.32 -4.51 0.84
CA ARG A 23 0.39 -5.48 1.95
C ARG A 23 0.75 -6.88 1.45
N MET A 24 0.06 -7.35 0.42
CA MET A 24 0.27 -8.69 -0.13
C MET A 24 1.68 -8.86 -0.71
N LEU A 25 2.21 -7.85 -1.40
CA LEU A 25 3.58 -7.88 -1.92
C LEU A 25 4.62 -7.81 -0.80
N MET A 26 4.40 -7.04 0.26
CA MET A 26 5.31 -7.06 1.40
C MET A 26 5.33 -8.41 2.12
N ILE A 27 4.20 -9.14 2.15
CA ILE A 27 4.11 -10.50 2.70
C ILE A 27 5.01 -11.48 1.92
N THR A 28 5.21 -11.28 0.61
CA THR A 28 6.10 -12.15 -0.20
C THR A 28 7.58 -11.96 0.11
N GLY A 29 7.94 -10.90 0.84
CA GLY A 29 9.31 -10.60 1.22
C GLY A 29 9.81 -9.25 0.72
N LEU A 30 9.09 -8.60 -0.21
CA LEU A 30 9.47 -7.29 -0.73
C LEU A 30 9.44 -6.21 0.35
N THR A 31 10.37 -5.27 0.23
CA THR A 31 10.34 -4.03 1.02
C THR A 31 9.20 -3.13 0.54
N TYR A 32 8.84 -2.15 1.36
CA TYR A 32 7.86 -1.13 1.00
C TYR A 32 8.26 -0.38 -0.29
N GLU A 33 9.54 -0.02 -0.42
CA GLU A 33 10.06 0.73 -1.58
C GLU A 33 10.03 -0.11 -2.87
N GLU A 34 10.49 -1.36 -2.82
CA GLU A 34 10.42 -2.28 -3.97
C GLU A 34 8.98 -2.51 -4.42
N THR A 35 8.07 -2.65 -3.46
CA THR A 35 6.64 -2.82 -3.71
C THR A 35 6.06 -1.62 -4.45
N LEU A 36 6.33 -0.39 -3.98
CA LEU A 36 5.86 0.82 -4.63
C LEU A 36 6.44 0.98 -6.04
N LYS A 37 7.72 0.64 -6.22
CA LYS A 37 8.39 0.70 -7.53
C LYS A 37 7.68 -0.19 -8.54
N LEU A 38 7.37 -1.45 -8.19
CA LEU A 38 6.61 -2.38 -9.03
C LEU A 38 5.22 -1.86 -9.36
N LEU A 39 4.47 -1.41 -8.35
CA LEU A 39 3.09 -0.96 -8.52
C LEU A 39 2.99 0.30 -9.39
N ARG A 40 3.97 1.22 -9.29
CA ARG A 40 4.05 2.43 -10.12
C ARG A 40 4.52 2.14 -11.55
N GLY A 41 5.42 1.17 -11.72
CA GLY A 41 5.81 0.66 -13.04
C GLY A 41 4.63 0.01 -13.78
N GLY A 42 3.60 -0.38 -13.03
CA GLY A 42 2.48 -1.15 -13.56
C GLY A 42 2.92 -2.57 -13.94
N ASP A 43 3.95 -3.09 -13.26
CA ASP A 43 4.43 -4.44 -13.50
C ASP A 43 3.32 -5.46 -13.21
N PRO A 44 3.24 -6.57 -13.97
CA PRO A 44 2.26 -7.61 -13.70
C PRO A 44 2.58 -8.27 -12.35
N ILE A 45 1.77 -8.04 -11.33
CA ILE A 45 2.02 -8.62 -9.99
C ILE A 45 1.26 -9.92 -9.74
N HIS A 46 0.31 -10.28 -10.62
CA HIS A 46 -0.62 -11.39 -10.38
C HIS A 46 0.09 -12.76 -10.26
N HIS A 47 1.27 -12.91 -10.86
CA HIS A 47 2.09 -14.12 -10.75
C HIS A 47 2.83 -14.22 -9.41
N LEU A 48 2.91 -13.13 -8.64
CA LEU A 48 3.54 -13.09 -7.31
C LEU A 48 2.54 -13.42 -6.19
N LEU A 49 1.24 -13.44 -6.50
CA LEU A 49 0.15 -13.53 -5.54
C LEU A 49 -0.67 -14.79 -5.80
N SER A 50 -1.36 -15.28 -4.78
CA SER A 50 -2.31 -16.37 -4.98
C SER A 50 -3.52 -15.88 -5.80
N GLY A 51 -4.07 -16.77 -6.64
CA GLY A 51 -5.24 -16.43 -7.48
C GLY A 51 -6.40 -15.88 -6.66
N TYR A 52 -6.69 -16.48 -5.50
CA TYR A 52 -7.73 -15.99 -4.59
C TYR A 52 -7.49 -14.56 -4.10
N MET A 53 -6.24 -14.19 -3.80
CA MET A 53 -5.92 -12.82 -3.37
C MET A 53 -6.09 -11.82 -4.53
N VAL A 54 -5.69 -12.22 -5.75
CA VAL A 54 -5.94 -11.40 -6.95
C VAL A 54 -7.44 -11.18 -7.15
N GLN A 55 -8.24 -12.23 -7.03
CA GLN A 55 -9.70 -12.18 -7.17
C GLN A 55 -10.35 -11.27 -6.11
N LEU A 56 -9.93 -11.36 -4.84
CA LEU A 56 -10.42 -10.48 -3.77
C LEU A 56 -10.10 -9.00 -4.04
N MET A 57 -8.89 -8.69 -4.48
CA MET A 57 -8.50 -7.31 -4.82
C MET A 57 -9.27 -6.78 -6.03
N LEU A 58 -9.48 -7.61 -7.06
CA LEU A 58 -10.32 -7.25 -8.19
C LEU A 58 -11.77 -6.97 -7.75
N ALA A 59 -12.32 -7.78 -6.84
CA ALA A 59 -13.66 -7.57 -6.30
C ALA A 59 -13.77 -6.23 -5.56
N GLN A 60 -12.74 -5.84 -4.78
CA GLN A 60 -12.66 -4.53 -4.12
C GLN A 60 -12.64 -3.38 -5.13
N MET A 61 -11.89 -3.55 -6.24
CA MET A 61 -11.83 -2.55 -7.30
C MET A 61 -13.12 -2.44 -8.10
N ILE A 62 -13.83 -3.56 -8.33
CA ILE A 62 -15.14 -3.59 -8.99
C ILE A 62 -16.15 -2.82 -8.13
N ASP A 63 -16.21 -3.11 -6.83
CA ASP A 63 -17.13 -2.41 -5.91
C ASP A 63 -16.86 -0.91 -5.84
N GLY A 64 -15.59 -0.52 -5.93
CA GLY A 64 -15.15 0.88 -5.89
C GLY A 64 -15.11 1.60 -7.24
N GLY A 65 -15.31 0.90 -8.37
CA GLY A 65 -15.14 1.47 -9.72
C GLY A 65 -13.71 1.94 -10.02
N THR A 66 -12.69 1.26 -9.48
CA THR A 66 -11.27 1.71 -9.55
C THR A 66 -10.35 0.78 -10.34
N LEU A 67 -10.91 -0.07 -11.21
CA LEU A 67 -10.13 -0.98 -12.06
C LEU A 67 -9.15 -0.21 -12.98
N ASP A 68 -9.63 0.87 -13.60
CA ASP A 68 -8.83 1.72 -14.51
C ASP A 68 -7.73 2.51 -13.79
N LEU A 69 -7.82 2.63 -12.46
CA LEU A 69 -6.84 3.34 -11.62
C LEU A 69 -5.73 2.42 -11.10
N THR A 70 -5.74 1.15 -11.48
CA THR A 70 -4.79 0.14 -10.99
C THR A 70 -4.05 -0.50 -12.17
N PRO A 71 -2.89 0.03 -12.57
CA PRO A 71 -2.26 -0.30 -13.85
C PRO A 71 -1.95 -1.79 -14.09
N TRP A 72 -1.70 -2.57 -13.03
CA TRP A 72 -1.39 -3.98 -13.14
C TRP A 72 -2.62 -4.86 -13.45
N SER A 73 -3.85 -4.34 -13.23
CA SER A 73 -5.10 -5.09 -13.42
C SER A 73 -5.25 -5.59 -14.86
N LYS A 74 -4.87 -4.78 -15.85
CA LYS A 74 -4.97 -5.11 -17.28
C LYS A 74 -4.19 -6.35 -17.72
N TYR A 75 -3.23 -6.82 -16.91
CA TYR A 75 -2.45 -8.02 -17.19
C TYR A 75 -3.02 -9.29 -16.55
N VAL A 76 -4.08 -9.16 -15.76
CA VAL A 76 -4.71 -10.30 -15.08
C VAL A 76 -5.56 -11.09 -16.09
N PRO A 77 -5.48 -12.43 -16.11
CA PRO A 77 -6.35 -13.25 -16.96
C PRO A 77 -7.84 -13.05 -16.65
N GLU A 78 -8.68 -13.07 -17.70
CA GLU A 78 -10.13 -12.84 -17.64
C GLU A 78 -10.86 -13.74 -16.63
N SER A 79 -10.41 -14.99 -16.47
CA SER A 79 -11.01 -15.92 -15.49
C SER A 79 -11.03 -15.36 -14.06
N ASN A 80 -10.01 -14.59 -13.66
CA ASN A 80 -9.98 -13.97 -12.33
C ASN A 80 -11.02 -12.86 -12.18
N TYR A 81 -11.39 -12.18 -13.26
CA TYR A 81 -12.44 -11.16 -13.24
C TYR A 81 -13.82 -11.80 -13.03
N LEU A 82 -14.09 -12.90 -13.71
CA LEU A 82 -15.32 -13.67 -13.54
C LEU A 82 -15.46 -14.21 -12.11
N ASP A 83 -14.37 -14.71 -11.53
CA ASP A 83 -14.36 -15.18 -10.15
C ASP A 83 -14.48 -14.01 -9.15
N ALA A 84 -13.84 -12.87 -9.42
CA ALA A 84 -13.97 -11.66 -8.62
C ALA A 84 -15.41 -11.12 -8.61
N GLU A 85 -16.12 -11.14 -9.74
CA GLU A 85 -17.52 -10.76 -9.83
C GLU A 85 -18.42 -11.67 -8.98
N ARG A 86 -18.15 -12.99 -8.98
CA ARG A 86 -18.86 -13.94 -8.10
C ARG A 86 -18.62 -13.66 -6.62
N ILE A 87 -17.39 -13.33 -6.24
CA ILE A 87 -17.05 -12.94 -4.86
C ILE A 87 -17.79 -11.65 -4.48
N TRP A 88 -17.72 -10.63 -5.34
CA TRP A 88 -18.35 -9.33 -5.10
C TRP A 88 -19.86 -9.44 -4.94
N THR A 89 -20.53 -10.15 -5.84
CA THR A 89 -21.98 -10.39 -5.79
C THR A 89 -22.37 -11.22 -4.57
N GLY A 90 -21.62 -12.29 -4.26
CA GLY A 90 -21.85 -13.12 -3.08
C GLY A 90 -21.78 -12.35 -1.76
N ILE A 91 -20.74 -11.51 -1.57
CA ILE A 91 -20.57 -10.72 -0.33
C ILE A 91 -21.70 -9.70 -0.15
N ARG A 92 -22.15 -9.06 -1.23
CA ARG A 92 -23.29 -8.13 -1.18
C ARG A 92 -24.58 -8.82 -0.75
N VAL A 93 -24.78 -10.07 -1.15
CA VAL A 93 -25.97 -10.86 -0.78
C VAL A 93 -25.91 -11.34 0.67
N VAL A 94 -24.73 -11.67 1.19
CA VAL A 94 -24.58 -12.28 2.52
C VAL A 94 -24.50 -11.25 3.65
N ASP A 95 -23.66 -10.22 3.54
CA ASP A 95 -23.29 -9.39 4.70
C ASP A 95 -23.77 -7.93 4.63
N GLY A 96 -24.13 -7.41 3.45
CA GLY A 96 -24.50 -6.00 3.24
C GLY A 96 -23.39 -4.96 3.56
N ARG A 97 -22.35 -5.38 4.28
CA ARG A 97 -21.09 -4.68 4.54
C ARG A 97 -20.19 -4.99 3.35
N GLY A 98 -20.07 -4.05 2.43
CA GLY A 98 -19.25 -4.19 1.23
C GLY A 98 -17.78 -4.54 1.53
N LEU A 99 -17.02 -4.75 0.46
CA LEU A 99 -15.60 -5.06 0.53
C LEU A 99 -14.79 -3.89 1.13
N GLU A 100 -13.59 -4.18 1.68
CA GLU A 100 -12.67 -3.12 2.09
C GLU A 100 -12.42 -2.17 0.93
N LYS A 101 -12.48 -0.85 1.19
CA LYS A 101 -12.34 0.16 0.15
C LYS A 101 -10.96 0.08 -0.51
N TRP A 102 -10.94 -0.01 -1.83
CA TRP A 102 -9.70 0.11 -2.60
C TRP A 102 -9.09 1.51 -2.43
N LEU A 103 -7.98 1.60 -1.70
CA LEU A 103 -7.30 2.87 -1.41
C LEU A 103 -6.55 3.40 -2.64
N SER A 104 -6.36 4.72 -2.73
CA SER A 104 -5.43 5.32 -3.71
C SER A 104 -3.99 5.04 -3.26
N LEU A 105 -3.14 4.60 -4.19
CA LEU A 105 -1.72 4.34 -3.92
C LEU A 105 -1.02 5.59 -3.35
N ASP A 106 -1.30 6.75 -3.96
CA ASP A 106 -0.69 8.03 -3.59
C ASP A 106 -1.02 8.50 -2.16
N LYS A 107 -2.09 7.96 -1.55
CA LYS A 107 -2.49 8.37 -0.19
C LYS A 107 -1.41 8.01 0.83
N CYS A 108 -0.84 6.81 0.73
CA CYS A 108 0.24 6.36 1.62
C CYS A 108 1.51 7.16 1.36
N ASP A 109 1.82 7.37 0.08
CA ASP A 109 3.03 8.08 -0.35
C ASP A 109 3.04 9.52 0.13
N ARG A 110 1.92 10.24 0.01
CA ARG A 110 1.81 11.60 0.54
C ARG A 110 2.01 11.65 2.05
N LYS A 111 1.49 10.66 2.79
CA LYS A 111 1.68 10.57 4.24
C LYS A 111 3.16 10.33 4.56
N LEU A 112 3.81 9.41 3.86
CA LEU A 112 5.23 9.13 4.04
C LEU A 112 6.12 10.34 3.68
N GLN A 113 5.86 11.00 2.56
CA GLN A 113 6.56 12.22 2.15
C GLN A 113 6.42 13.34 3.19
N LYS A 114 5.23 13.49 3.79
CA LYS A 114 5.01 14.47 4.86
C LYS A 114 5.81 14.13 6.11
N LEU A 115 5.85 12.85 6.50
CA LEU A 115 6.63 12.38 7.65
C LEU A 115 8.14 12.57 7.42
N GLN A 116 8.61 12.26 6.21
CA GLN A 116 10.00 12.46 5.81
C GLN A 116 10.42 13.93 5.94
N LYS A 117 9.64 14.86 5.38
CA LYS A 117 9.88 16.29 5.50
C LYS A 117 9.93 16.78 6.95
N LEU A 118 9.04 16.28 7.82
CA LEU A 118 9.03 16.64 9.24
C LEU A 118 10.30 16.15 9.95
N ARG A 119 10.79 14.95 9.60
CA ARG A 119 12.03 14.41 10.15
C ARG A 119 13.25 15.24 9.74
N ASP A 120 13.30 15.64 8.47
CA ASP A 120 14.41 16.45 7.95
C ASP A 120 14.44 17.82 8.65
N VAL A 121 13.28 18.46 8.84
CA VAL A 121 13.15 19.71 9.60
C VAL A 121 13.57 19.53 11.07
N ALA A 122 13.17 18.43 11.72
CA ALA A 122 13.55 18.15 13.10
C ALA A 122 15.08 17.98 13.25
N ALA A 123 15.72 17.25 12.32
CA ALA A 123 17.16 17.09 12.30
C ALA A 123 17.90 18.43 12.11
N GLU A 124 17.39 19.30 11.24
CA GLU A 124 17.94 20.66 11.07
C GLU A 124 17.85 21.50 12.36
N VAL A 125 16.70 21.46 13.05
CA VAL A 125 16.51 22.17 14.33
C VAL A 125 17.47 21.64 15.40
N GLU A 126 17.66 20.33 15.49
CA GLU A 126 18.62 19.71 16.41
C GLU A 126 20.06 20.15 16.12
N MET A 127 20.45 20.22 14.84
CA MET A 127 21.78 20.72 14.45
C MET A 127 21.99 22.19 14.83
N ILE A 128 20.98 23.04 14.66
CA ILE A 128 21.04 24.46 15.03
C ILE A 128 21.18 24.61 16.56
N ASN A 129 20.39 23.88 17.34
CA ASN A 129 20.47 23.94 18.80
C ASN A 129 21.81 23.41 19.33
N GLY A 130 22.35 22.33 18.74
CA GLY A 130 23.64 21.79 19.11
C GLY A 130 24.83 22.70 18.78
N THR A 131 24.72 23.53 17.75
CA THR A 131 25.73 24.55 17.41
C THR A 131 25.66 25.76 18.34
N LEU A 132 24.45 26.26 18.64
CA LEU A 132 24.25 27.36 19.59
C LEU A 132 24.72 27.03 21.01
N SER A 133 24.53 25.79 21.48
CA SER A 133 25.05 25.37 22.79
C SER A 133 26.58 25.32 22.86
N LYS A 134 27.27 25.10 21.74
CA LYS A 134 28.74 25.07 21.70
C LYS A 134 29.37 26.46 21.67
N SER A 135 28.72 27.45 21.08
CA SER A 135 29.21 28.83 21.04
C SER A 135 28.94 29.64 22.32
N SER A 136 28.32 29.03 23.34
CA SER A 136 27.97 29.68 24.61
C SER A 136 29.05 29.55 25.70
N TYR A 137 30.19 28.90 25.42
CA TYR A 137 31.27 28.65 26.39
C TYR A 137 32.62 29.30 26.03
N ASP A 138 32.68 30.09 24.95
CA ASP A 138 33.85 30.90 24.55
C ASP A 138 33.56 32.39 24.80
#